data_AF-A0A392NNG2-F1
#
_entry.id   AF-A0A392NNG2-F1
#
_cell.length_a   1.000
_cell.length_b   1.000
_cell.length_c   1.000
_cell.angle_alpha   90.00
_cell.angle_beta   90.00
_cell.angle_gamma   90.00
#
_symmetry.space_group_name_H-M   'P 1'
#
loop_
_entity.id
_entity.type
_entity.pdbx_description
1 polymer ?
#
loop_
_entity_poly.entity_id
_entity_poly.type
_entity_poly.pdbx_seq_one_letter_code
_entity_poly.pdbx_strand_id
1 'polypeptide(L)'
;MTIQRCMSFKTKDITETMPAVNKDIEDQSLESTILIQEDDPEHTAAIKLQKVYKSFRTRRKLADYATLIEQSWWKLLDFAELKRSSISFFDIEKHETAISRWSRARTRAAKVGKGLSKDVKARKLALLHWLEAIDPRHRYGHNLHFYYDKWLKSQSREPFFYW
;
A
#
# COMPACT_ATOMS: atom_id res chain seq x y z
N MET A 1 28.85 13.45 9.79
CA MET A 1 27.63 14.04 10.36
C MET A 1 26.54 12.97 10.38
N THR A 2 26.26 12.45 11.57
CA THR A 2 25.29 11.37 11.81
C THR A 2 23.88 11.93 11.71
N ILE A 3 23.07 11.47 10.75
CA ILE A 3 21.64 11.78 10.72
C ILE A 3 20.89 10.58 11.28
N GLN A 4 20.66 10.68 12.58
CA GLN A 4 19.62 9.95 13.29
C GLN A 4 18.26 10.47 12.80
N ARG A 5 17.49 9.61 12.13
CA ARG A 5 16.05 9.79 12.00
C ARG A 5 15.34 8.47 12.21
N CYS A 6 14.99 8.27 13.47
CA CYS A 6 14.11 7.21 13.95
C CYS A 6 12.75 7.34 13.24
N MET A 7 12.40 6.38 12.39
CA MET A 7 11.04 6.23 11.88
C MET A 7 10.29 5.38 12.90
N SER A 8 9.60 6.03 13.84
CA SER A 8 8.65 5.37 14.71
C SER A 8 7.51 4.82 13.85
N PHE A 9 7.51 3.50 13.62
CA PHE A 9 6.31 2.79 13.25
C PHE A 9 5.40 2.86 14.48
N LYS A 10 4.38 3.71 14.42
CA LYS A 10 3.28 3.63 15.37
C LYS A 10 2.48 2.40 14.99
N THR A 11 2.95 1.24 15.46
CA THR A 11 2.12 0.06 15.66
C THR A 11 0.97 0.56 16.52
N LYS A 12 -0.23 0.69 15.94
CA LYS A 12 -1.42 0.79 16.77
C LYS A 12 -1.39 -0.48 17.61
N ASP A 13 -1.27 -0.30 18.92
CA ASP A 13 -1.43 -1.33 19.91
C ASP A 13 -2.76 -2.04 19.65
N ILE A 14 -2.69 -3.15 18.92
CA ILE A 14 -3.66 -4.22 19.05
C ILE A 14 -3.09 -5.09 20.17
N THR A 15 -3.08 -4.52 21.37
CA THR A 15 -3.19 -5.30 22.59
C THR A 15 -4.65 -5.70 22.72
N GLU A 16 -5.12 -6.54 21.79
CA GLU A 16 -6.08 -7.55 22.20
C GLU A 16 -5.23 -8.66 22.77
N THR A 17 -5.18 -8.67 24.10
CA THR A 17 -4.88 -9.79 24.95
C THR A 17 -5.10 -11.09 24.18
N MET A 18 -4.01 -11.68 23.67
CA MET A 18 -3.99 -13.10 23.39
C MET A 18 -4.41 -13.73 24.73
N PRO A 19 -5.52 -14.48 24.82
CA PRO A 19 -5.59 -15.39 25.94
C PRO A 19 -4.36 -16.26 25.77
N ALA A 20 -3.48 -16.27 26.76
CA ALA A 20 -2.58 -17.38 26.94
C ALA A 20 -3.48 -18.60 27.12
N VAL A 21 -3.93 -19.18 26.00
CA VAL A 21 -4.49 -20.50 25.98
C VAL A 21 -3.29 -21.36 26.27
N ASN A 22 -3.16 -21.69 27.55
CA ASN A 22 -2.31 -22.77 28.03
C ASN A 22 -2.56 -23.96 27.10
N LYS A 23 -1.61 -24.22 26.19
CA LYS A 23 -1.66 -25.39 25.31
C LYS A 23 -1.76 -26.68 26.13
N ASP A 24 -1.29 -26.62 27.36
CA ASP A 24 -1.25 -27.74 28.29
C ASP A 24 -2.64 -28.06 28.90
N ILE A 25 -3.61 -27.12 28.86
CA ILE A 25 -4.96 -27.34 29.42
C ILE A 25 -5.91 -27.97 28.38
N GLU A 26 -5.69 -27.77 27.08
CA GLU A 26 -6.49 -28.43 26.05
C GLU A 26 -5.98 -29.84 25.71
N ASP A 27 -4.67 -30.09 25.74
CA ASP A 27 -4.11 -31.42 25.47
C ASP A 27 -4.39 -32.42 26.61
N GLN A 28 -4.34 -32.00 27.88
CA GLN A 28 -4.69 -32.86 29.02
C GLN A 28 -6.19 -33.19 29.10
N SER A 29 -7.05 -32.28 28.62
CA SER A 29 -8.50 -32.48 28.48
C SER A 29 -8.84 -33.50 27.39
N LEU A 30 -8.07 -33.50 26.30
CA LEU A 30 -8.21 -34.47 25.21
C LEU A 30 -7.68 -35.85 25.59
N GLU A 31 -6.57 -35.95 26.33
CA GLU A 31 -6.03 -37.25 26.76
C GLU A 31 -6.85 -37.91 27.87
N SER A 32 -7.36 -37.14 28.84
CA SER A 32 -8.18 -37.68 29.93
C SER A 32 -9.56 -38.18 29.49
N THR A 33 -10.06 -37.71 28.35
CA THR A 33 -11.33 -38.16 27.76
C THR A 33 -11.18 -39.46 26.97
N ILE A 34 -9.96 -39.81 26.49
CA ILE A 34 -9.74 -41.01 25.66
C ILE A 34 -9.88 -42.32 26.45
N LEU A 35 -9.79 -42.29 27.78
CA LEU A 35 -9.80 -43.51 28.60
C LEU A 35 -11.17 -43.90 29.16
N ILE A 36 -12.23 -43.13 28.92
CA ILE A 36 -13.59 -43.49 29.34
C ILE A 36 -14.59 -43.03 28.27
N GLN A 37 -14.83 -43.84 27.24
CA GLN A 37 -16.18 -44.30 26.88
C GLN A 37 -16.18 -45.21 25.66
N GLU A 38 -17.05 -46.21 25.80
CA GLU A 38 -17.53 -47.22 24.85
C GLU A 38 -17.82 -46.66 23.45
N ASP A 39 -17.73 -47.55 22.45
CA ASP A 39 -17.97 -47.33 21.01
C ASP A 39 -19.36 -46.74 20.67
N ASP A 40 -19.65 -45.50 21.08
CA ASP A 40 -20.83 -44.77 20.66
C ASP A 40 -20.59 -44.12 19.26
N PRO A 41 -21.30 -44.58 18.21
CA PRO A 41 -21.14 -44.05 16.86
C PRO A 41 -21.45 -42.56 16.76
N GLU A 42 -22.33 -42.02 17.61
CA GLU A 42 -22.69 -40.60 17.61
C GLU A 42 -21.53 -39.72 18.10
N HIS A 43 -20.88 -40.13 19.20
CA HIS A 43 -19.69 -39.44 19.71
C HIS A 43 -18.55 -39.41 18.68
N THR A 44 -18.30 -40.55 18.02
CA THR A 44 -17.26 -40.64 16.97
C THR A 44 -17.58 -39.75 15.77
N ALA A 45 -18.85 -39.66 15.36
CA ALA A 45 -19.28 -38.77 14.28
C ALA A 45 -19.13 -37.28 14.67
N ALA A 46 -19.48 -36.93 15.91
CA ALA A 46 -19.33 -35.58 16.43
C ALA A 46 -17.87 -35.12 16.42
N ILE A 47 -16.92 -35.97 16.84
CA ILE A 47 -15.48 -35.66 16.80
C ILE A 47 -15.00 -35.40 15.36
N LYS A 48 -15.43 -36.21 14.38
CA LYS A 48 -15.08 -36.00 12.97
C LYS A 48 -15.55 -34.64 12.47
N LEU A 49 -16.79 -34.26 12.79
CA LEU A 49 -17.35 -32.96 12.43
C LEU A 49 -16.55 -31.80 13.05
N GLN A 50 -16.22 -31.90 14.34
CA GLN A 50 -15.44 -30.88 15.04
C GLN A 50 -14.03 -30.72 14.43
N LYS A 51 -13.35 -31.82 14.11
CA LYS A 51 -12.03 -31.78 13.46
C LYS A 51 -12.09 -31.12 12.09
N VAL A 52 -13.08 -31.49 11.26
CA VAL A 52 -13.29 -30.87 9.96
C VAL A 52 -13.56 -29.36 10.11
N TYR A 53 -14.45 -28.97 11.02
CA TYR A 53 -14.79 -27.57 11.24
C TYR A 53 -13.60 -26.74 11.79
N LYS A 54 -12.85 -27.27 12.77
CA LYS A 54 -11.63 -26.64 13.28
C LYS A 54 -10.61 -26.41 12.16
N SER A 55 -10.34 -27.45 11.36
CA SER A 55 -9.40 -27.33 10.23
C SER A 55 -9.86 -26.33 9.16
N PHE A 56 -11.17 -26.25 8.90
CA PHE A 56 -11.75 -25.30 7.96
C PHE A 56 -11.63 -23.86 8.47
N ARG A 57 -11.88 -23.62 9.76
CA ARG A 57 -11.71 -22.30 10.39
C ARG A 57 -10.27 -21.80 10.29
N THR A 58 -9.29 -22.67 10.54
CA THR A 58 -7.86 -22.30 10.41
C THR A 58 -7.50 -21.93 8.98
N ARG A 59 -7.94 -22.73 7.99
CA ARG A 59 -7.72 -22.44 6.56
C ARG A 59 -8.37 -21.12 6.13
N ARG A 60 -9.58 -20.83 6.61
CA ARG A 60 -10.26 -19.56 6.33
C ARG A 60 -9.49 -18.37 6.91
N LYS A 61 -9.06 -18.44 8.18
CA LYS A 61 -8.24 -17.40 8.81
C LYS A 61 -6.94 -17.16 8.04
N LEU A 62 -6.23 -18.22 7.64
CA LEU A 62 -5.00 -18.13 6.84
C LEU A 62 -5.24 -17.42 5.49
N ALA A 63 -6.35 -17.73 4.82
CA ALA A 63 -6.72 -17.06 3.57
C ALA A 63 -6.99 -15.55 3.81
N ASP A 64 -7.71 -15.22 4.88
CA ASP A 64 -7.98 -13.82 5.24
C ASP A 64 -6.66 -13.05 5.49
N TYR A 65 -5.72 -13.64 6.25
CA TYR A 65 -4.39 -13.04 6.44
C TYR A 65 -3.59 -12.92 5.14
N ALA A 66 -3.62 -13.92 4.27
CA ALA A 66 -2.92 -13.88 2.98
C ALA A 66 -3.41 -12.71 2.12
N THR A 67 -4.73 -12.48 2.07
CA THR A 67 -5.30 -11.35 1.32
C THR A 67 -4.92 -9.99 1.92
N LEU A 68 -4.88 -9.87 3.25
CA LEU A 68 -4.44 -8.64 3.93
C LEU A 68 -2.96 -8.35 3.64
N ILE A 69 -2.12 -9.38 3.71
CA ILE A 69 -0.69 -9.30 3.41
C ILE A 69 -0.51 -8.83 1.96
N GLU A 70 -1.19 -9.44 0.98
CA GLU A 70 -1.14 -9.03 -0.43
C GLU A 70 -1.50 -7.55 -0.61
N GLN A 71 -2.60 -7.08 -0.01
CA GLN A 71 -2.99 -5.67 -0.07
C GLN A 71 -1.94 -4.74 0.55
N SER A 72 -1.32 -5.14 1.65
CA SER A 72 -0.25 -4.36 2.31
C SER A 72 1.04 -4.32 1.50
N TRP A 73 1.41 -5.40 0.81
CA TRP A 73 2.60 -5.45 -0.06
C TRP A 73 2.48 -4.48 -1.23
N TRP A 74 1.31 -4.41 -1.86
CA TRP A 74 1.07 -3.43 -2.94
C TRP A 74 1.21 -1.99 -2.44
N LYS A 75 0.71 -1.67 -1.24
CA LYS A 75 0.87 -0.33 -0.63
C LYS A 75 2.34 -0.01 -0.33
N LEU A 76 3.10 -0.99 0.15
CA LEU A 76 4.53 -0.84 0.44
C LEU A 76 5.33 -0.61 -0.85
N LEU A 77 5.04 -1.37 -1.91
CA LEU A 77 5.64 -1.19 -3.23
C LEU A 77 5.32 0.18 -3.82
N ASP A 78 4.05 0.61 -3.76
CA ASP A 78 3.63 1.93 -4.21
C ASP A 78 4.39 3.05 -3.47
N PHE A 79 4.59 2.89 -2.16
CA PHE A 79 5.36 3.82 -1.33
C PHE A 79 6.85 3.84 -1.68
N ALA A 80 7.47 2.67 -1.82
CA ALA A 80 8.88 2.55 -2.19
C ALA A 80 9.13 3.16 -3.57
N GLU A 81 8.26 2.91 -4.54
CA GLU A 81 8.33 3.52 -5.85
C GLU A 81 8.13 5.05 -5.79
N LEU A 82 7.19 5.53 -4.97
CA LEU A 82 7.00 6.96 -4.78
C LEU A 82 8.29 7.60 -4.25
N LYS A 83 8.93 7.00 -3.24
CA LYS A 83 10.21 7.48 -2.69
C LYS A 83 11.34 7.47 -3.72
N ARG A 84 11.48 6.39 -4.48
CA ARG A 84 12.47 6.30 -5.58
C ARG A 84 12.23 7.38 -6.64
N SER A 85 10.98 7.64 -6.99
CA SER A 85 10.61 8.67 -7.97
C SER A 85 10.64 10.11 -7.43
N SER A 86 10.80 10.28 -6.12
CA SER A 86 10.79 11.58 -5.43
C SER A 86 12.18 12.10 -5.09
N ILE A 87 13.16 11.21 -4.89
CA ILE A 87 14.42 11.58 -4.22
C ILE A 87 15.57 11.79 -5.22
N SER A 88 15.55 11.22 -6.43
CA SER A 88 16.65 11.42 -7.39
C SER A 88 16.59 12.71 -8.21
N PHE A 89 15.48 13.46 -8.16
CA PHE A 89 15.36 14.73 -8.89
C PHE A 89 16.12 15.90 -8.25
N PHE A 90 16.37 15.82 -6.93
CA PHE A 90 16.97 16.92 -6.17
C PHE A 90 18.49 16.80 -6.05
N ASP A 91 19.09 15.76 -6.61
CA ASP A 91 20.53 15.65 -6.73
C ASP A 91 20.97 16.45 -7.96
N ILE A 92 21.01 17.78 -7.80
CA ILE A 92 21.31 18.76 -8.85
C ILE A 92 22.68 18.47 -9.50
N GLU A 93 23.60 17.86 -8.76
CA GLU A 93 24.90 17.43 -9.28
C GLU A 93 24.81 16.35 -10.35
N LYS A 94 23.69 15.61 -10.42
CA LYS A 94 23.50 14.50 -11.37
C LYS A 94 22.31 14.80 -12.29
N HIS A 95 22.58 15.46 -13.42
CA HIS A 95 21.56 15.68 -14.45
C HIS A 95 20.91 14.35 -14.89
N GLU A 96 19.60 14.22 -14.66
CA GLU A 96 18.82 13.09 -15.17
C GLU A 96 18.71 13.16 -16.70
N THR A 97 18.95 12.04 -17.37
CA THR A 97 18.76 11.95 -18.83
C THR A 97 17.30 12.20 -19.21
N ALA A 98 17.07 12.73 -20.42
CA ALA A 98 15.72 12.97 -20.94
C ALA A 98 14.84 11.71 -20.87
N ILE A 99 15.42 10.52 -21.11
CA ILE A 99 14.73 9.23 -21.01
C ILE A 99 14.21 8.98 -19.59
N SER A 100 15.02 9.25 -18.56
CA SER A 100 14.61 9.12 -17.16
C SER A 100 13.46 10.08 -16.81
N ARG A 101 13.54 11.33 -17.29
CA ARG A 101 12.50 12.35 -17.11
C ARG A 101 11.17 11.93 -17.74
N TRP A 102 11.20 11.45 -18.98
CA TRP A 102 10.00 10.97 -19.69
C TRP A 102 9.42 9.69 -19.09
N SER A 103 10.26 8.75 -18.65
CA SER A 103 9.83 7.56 -17.93
C SER A 103 9.07 7.92 -16.65
N ARG A 104 9.60 8.85 -15.86
CA ARG A 104 8.93 9.35 -14.66
C ARG A 104 7.62 10.08 -14.97
N ALA A 105 7.61 10.96 -15.97
CA ALA A 105 6.41 11.67 -16.38
C ALA A 105 5.29 10.69 -16.76
N ARG A 106 5.62 9.61 -17.49
CA ARG A 106 4.70 8.53 -17.84
C ARG A 106 4.13 7.83 -16.59
N THR A 107 4.97 7.46 -15.63
CA THR A 107 4.52 6.82 -14.37
C THR A 107 3.62 7.74 -13.56
N ARG A 108 3.94 9.03 -13.47
CA ARG A 108 3.13 10.04 -12.77
C ARG A 108 1.78 10.26 -13.45
N ALA A 109 1.76 10.37 -14.78
CA ALA A 109 0.54 10.47 -15.56
C ALA A 109 -0.37 9.24 -15.38
N ALA A 110 0.19 8.03 -15.41
CA ALA A 110 -0.56 6.79 -15.17
C ALA A 110 -1.17 6.75 -13.74
N LYS A 111 -0.43 7.21 -12.73
CA LYS A 111 -0.92 7.29 -11.34
C LYS A 111 -2.05 8.32 -11.19
N VAL A 112 -1.95 9.49 -11.82
CA VAL A 112 -3.02 10.51 -11.83
C VAL A 112 -4.27 9.98 -12.55
N GLY A 113 -4.09 9.28 -13.67
CA GLY A 113 -5.19 8.69 -14.45
C GLY A 113 -6.01 7.66 -13.67
N LYS A 114 -5.37 6.85 -12.81
CA LYS A 114 -6.04 5.79 -12.03
C LYS A 114 -7.14 6.33 -11.09
N GLY A 115 -6.95 7.52 -10.52
CA GLY A 115 -7.94 8.19 -9.66
C GLY A 115 -8.99 8.99 -10.44
N LEU A 116 -8.66 9.41 -11.67
CA LEU A 116 -9.49 10.28 -12.50
C LEU A 116 -10.77 9.63 -13.02
N SER A 117 -10.72 8.32 -13.26
CA SER A 117 -11.85 7.55 -13.78
C SER A 117 -13.00 7.42 -12.78
N LYS A 118 -12.75 7.59 -11.47
CA LYS A 118 -13.70 7.24 -10.42
C LYS A 118 -14.31 8.44 -9.70
N ASP A 119 -13.63 9.59 -9.70
CA ASP A 119 -14.05 10.76 -8.92
C ASP A 119 -13.98 12.05 -9.74
N VAL A 120 -15.12 12.75 -9.81
CA VAL A 120 -15.25 14.05 -10.48
C VAL A 120 -14.37 15.12 -9.81
N LYS A 121 -14.20 15.06 -8.48
CA LYS A 121 -13.29 15.97 -7.75
C LYS A 121 -11.84 15.70 -8.10
N ALA A 122 -11.44 14.43 -8.24
CA ALA A 122 -10.10 14.06 -8.71
C ALA A 122 -9.84 14.58 -10.12
N ARG A 123 -10.83 14.49 -11.03
CA ARG A 123 -10.74 15.07 -12.38
C ARG A 123 -10.50 16.57 -12.37
N LYS A 124 -11.25 17.31 -11.53
CA LYS A 124 -11.06 18.75 -11.36
C LYS A 124 -9.68 19.07 -10.77
N LEU A 125 -9.24 18.34 -9.75
CA LEU A 125 -7.92 18.52 -9.13
C LEU A 125 -6.78 18.28 -10.11
N ALA A 126 -6.85 17.23 -10.93
CA ALA A 126 -5.83 16.98 -11.95
C ALA A 126 -5.79 18.10 -12.98
N LEU A 127 -6.93 18.56 -13.50
CA LEU A 127 -6.96 19.70 -14.43
C LEU A 127 -6.32 20.96 -13.84
N LEU A 128 -6.51 21.19 -12.54
CA LEU A 128 -5.99 22.38 -11.88
C LEU A 128 -4.51 22.27 -11.47
N HIS A 129 -4.00 21.08 -11.16
CA HIS A 129 -2.66 20.87 -10.59
C HIS A 129 -1.79 19.91 -11.43
N TRP A 130 -2.13 19.67 -12.70
CA TRP A 130 -1.40 18.73 -13.55
C TRP A 130 0.08 19.10 -13.69
N LEU A 131 0.41 20.40 -13.73
CA LEU A 131 1.80 20.87 -13.78
C LEU A 131 2.58 20.51 -12.51
N GLU A 132 1.96 20.61 -11.33
CA GLU A 132 2.57 20.18 -10.06
C GLU A 132 2.79 18.66 -10.01
N ALA A 133 1.86 17.92 -10.62
CA ALA A 133 1.96 16.46 -10.69
C ALA A 133 3.15 16.01 -11.56
N ILE A 134 3.49 16.78 -12.61
CA ILE A 134 4.61 16.49 -13.52
C ILE A 134 5.95 16.93 -12.92
N ASP A 135 6.02 18.11 -12.29
CA ASP A 135 7.25 18.62 -11.69
C ASP A 135 7.06 19.07 -10.23
N PRO A 136 7.60 18.31 -9.25
CA PRO A 136 7.54 18.66 -7.83
C PRO A 136 8.19 19.99 -7.43
N ARG A 137 9.05 20.60 -8.26
CA ARG A 137 9.66 21.92 -7.97
C ARG A 137 8.64 23.05 -7.98
N HIS A 138 7.52 22.87 -8.68
CA HIS A 138 6.49 23.88 -8.82
C HIS A 138 5.48 23.74 -7.68
N ARG A 139 5.82 24.29 -6.50
CA ARG A 139 4.94 24.33 -5.31
C ARG A 139 3.63 25.13 -5.50
N TYR A 140 3.46 25.81 -6.64
CA TYR A 140 2.32 26.66 -6.96
C TYR A 140 1.84 26.46 -8.41
N GLY A 141 1.93 25.25 -8.94
CA GLY A 141 1.56 24.92 -10.32
C GLY A 141 0.13 25.28 -10.71
N HIS A 142 -0.81 25.40 -9.76
CA HIS A 142 -2.13 25.95 -10.07
C HIS A 142 -2.07 27.35 -10.70
N ASN A 143 -1.17 28.21 -10.22
CA ASN A 143 -0.96 29.56 -10.75
C ASN A 143 -0.12 29.56 -12.03
N LEU A 144 0.63 28.48 -12.30
CA LEU A 144 1.44 28.36 -13.52
C LEU A 144 0.62 28.11 -14.78
N HIS A 145 -0.64 27.66 -14.67
CA HIS A 145 -1.50 27.44 -15.83
C HIS A 145 -1.63 28.70 -16.70
N PHE A 146 -1.75 29.87 -16.06
CA PHE A 146 -1.85 31.14 -16.76
C PHE A 146 -0.62 31.44 -17.63
N TYR A 147 0.57 31.17 -17.09
CA TYR A 147 1.83 31.37 -17.81
C TYR A 147 2.00 30.32 -18.91
N TYR A 148 1.53 29.09 -18.69
CA TYR A 148 1.54 28.04 -19.70
C TYR A 148 0.73 28.41 -20.92
N ASP A 149 -0.48 28.97 -20.73
CA ASP A 149 -1.32 29.43 -21.83
C ASP A 149 -0.68 30.58 -22.62
N LYS A 150 0.11 31.43 -21.96
CA LYS A 150 0.87 32.51 -22.59
C LYS A 150 2.08 31.97 -23.36
N TRP A 151 2.82 31.04 -22.77
CA TRP A 151 3.93 30.36 -23.43
C TRP A 151 3.48 29.59 -24.67
N LEU A 152 2.37 28.87 -24.59
CA LEU A 152 1.80 28.08 -25.70
C LEU A 152 1.43 28.97 -26.91
N LYS A 153 1.06 30.22 -26.66
CA LYS A 153 0.76 31.21 -27.68
C LYS A 153 2.00 31.97 -28.17
N SER A 154 3.14 31.83 -27.48
CA SER A 154 4.40 32.45 -27.87
C SER A 154 5.07 31.65 -28.99
N GLN A 155 5.88 32.31 -29.82
CA GLN A 155 6.72 31.63 -30.82
C GLN A 155 8.07 31.18 -30.25
N SER A 156 8.21 31.11 -28.92
CA SER A 156 9.46 30.72 -28.29
C SER A 156 9.80 29.26 -28.59
N ARG A 157 11.09 28.99 -28.85
CA ARG A 157 11.63 27.63 -28.97
C ARG A 157 12.05 27.05 -27.62
N GLU A 158 12.04 27.87 -26.58
CA GLU A 158 12.41 27.44 -25.24
C GLU A 158 11.29 26.61 -24.61
N PRO A 159 11.61 25.50 -23.93
CA PRO A 159 10.61 24.73 -23.20
C PRO A 159 9.98 25.59 -22.08
N PHE A 160 8.69 25.38 -21.80
CA PHE A 160 7.92 26.17 -20.82
C PHE A 160 8.64 26.42 -19.48
N PHE A 161 9.35 25.43 -18.95
CA PHE A 161 10.04 25.54 -17.66
C PHE A 161 11.30 26.41 -17.67
N TYR A 162 11.72 26.87 -18.84
CA TYR A 162 12.86 27.75 -19.06
C TYR A 162 12.47 29.07 -19.74
N TRP A 163 11.19 29.22 -20.12
CA TRP A 163 10.60 30.43 -20.70
C TRP A 163 10.21 31.42 -19.61
#